data_AF-A0A427TXD8-F1
#
_entry.id   AF-A0A427TXD8-F1
#
_cell.length_a   1.000
_cell.length_b   1.000
_cell.length_c   1.000
_cell.angle_alpha   90.00
_cell.angle_beta   90.00
_cell.angle_gamma   90.00
#
_symmetry.space_group_name_H-M   'P 1'
#
loop_
_entity.id
_entity.type
_entity.pdbx_description
1 polymer ?
#
loop_
_entity_poly.entity_id
_entity_poly.type
_entity_poly.pdbx_seq_one_letter_code
_entity_poly.pdbx_strand_id
1 'polypeptide(L)'
;MISATTKIAKIPSNRSIYSEGEHNPTIESLLNGATNGMKLNDSLNDSTPKNHLDMLFSLAKTDHQESIELLQNLSCSSGEIALYSQDLLCKLIARENETSYEAACSVRSGCQVLVTKYSSGIITDEVLNTHPKLLLFAASKIKGDEGKVDTTPSLLVKSKIEAFNRKKIKPQWWLDIKLENGQFSTPKPDDIKDKDYLVEKLDLLEDGACQFRAALVIKYAKQDWLTADKASILHKIEDCTDPNQKPISDLVKQSICDALNDIINIVGLNVPAQFKDAFEEEHFAENIYTETIQSKHFNLYSRAGIEAAINKDSSTEQEKYFLDLLTDIIGQKLVKALSIPLSSKENKAYAVPTGNHYNLIVPVDYFSKTQTM
;
A
#
# COMPACT_ATOMS: atom_id res chain seq x y z
N MET A 1 2.36 5.73 55.92
CA MET A 1 1.88 6.19 54.60
C MET A 1 1.99 5.02 53.66
N ILE A 2 0.86 4.43 53.28
CA ILE A 2 0.84 3.40 52.23
C ILE A 2 0.96 4.17 50.92
N SER A 3 2.05 3.94 50.19
CA SER A 3 2.19 4.42 48.82
C SER A 3 1.10 3.73 48.00
N ALA A 4 0.02 4.44 47.68
CA ALA A 4 -0.97 3.97 46.72
C ALA A 4 -0.23 3.73 45.40
N THR A 5 -0.39 2.54 44.82
CA THR A 5 0.32 2.19 43.59
C THR A 5 -0.44 2.81 42.43
N THR A 6 0.00 3.96 41.93
CA THR A 6 -0.58 4.78 40.84
C THR A 6 -0.50 4.15 39.45
N LYS A 7 -0.19 2.86 39.35
CA LYS A 7 -0.11 2.09 38.10
C LYS A 7 -1.42 1.35 37.86
N ILE A 8 -1.84 1.25 36.60
CA ILE A 8 -3.03 0.47 36.19
C ILE A 8 -2.70 -1.03 36.30
N ALA A 9 -2.50 -1.57 37.50
CA ALA A 9 -1.97 -2.92 37.73
C ALA A 9 -3.00 -3.83 38.38
N LYS A 10 -3.18 -5.04 37.83
CA LYS A 10 -3.90 -6.17 38.46
C LYS A 10 -5.29 -5.79 39.01
N ILE A 11 -6.15 -5.29 38.14
CA ILE A 11 -7.55 -5.03 38.46
C ILE A 11 -8.33 -6.35 38.28
N PRO A 12 -9.02 -6.86 39.33
CA PRO A 12 -9.92 -7.99 39.18
C PRO A 12 -10.95 -7.72 38.10
N SER A 13 -11.32 -8.72 37.29
CA SER A 13 -12.25 -8.57 36.16
C SER A 13 -13.64 -8.03 36.52
N ASN A 14 -13.98 -7.99 37.81
CA ASN A 14 -15.24 -7.48 38.34
C ASN A 14 -15.14 -6.05 38.94
N ARG A 15 -13.99 -5.38 38.83
CA ARG A 15 -13.79 -4.01 39.33
C ARG A 15 -13.56 -3.06 38.17
N SER A 16 -14.16 -1.87 38.28
CA SER A 16 -14.01 -0.82 37.28
C SER A 16 -12.66 -0.11 37.42
N ILE A 17 -11.95 0.09 36.31
CA ILE A 17 -10.78 0.98 36.24
C ILE A 17 -11.15 2.44 36.53
N TYR A 18 -12.45 2.78 36.42
CA TYR A 18 -13.02 4.10 36.70
C TYR A 18 -13.62 4.21 38.12
N SER A 19 -13.72 3.12 38.88
CA SER A 19 -14.22 3.16 40.26
C SER A 19 -13.22 3.84 41.21
N GLU A 20 -13.73 4.70 42.11
CA GLU A 20 -12.98 5.68 42.89
C GLU A 20 -11.64 5.20 43.49
N GLY A 21 -10.56 5.96 43.27
CA GLY A 21 -9.42 6.04 44.18
C GLY A 21 -8.04 6.09 43.52
N GLU A 22 -7.55 4.97 43.00
CA GLU A 22 -6.11 4.82 42.75
C GLU A 22 -5.67 5.03 41.29
N HIS A 23 -6.57 4.84 40.32
CA HIS A 23 -6.21 4.87 38.89
C HIS A 23 -6.74 6.09 38.13
N ASN A 24 -7.81 6.73 38.61
CA ASN A 24 -8.41 7.91 37.96
C ASN A 24 -7.40 9.02 37.65
N PRO A 25 -6.48 9.41 38.57
CA PRO A 25 -5.47 10.42 38.25
C PRO A 25 -4.55 10.00 37.09
N THR A 26 -4.23 8.71 36.98
CA THR A 26 -3.41 8.17 35.89
C THR A 26 -4.18 8.09 34.58
N ILE A 27 -5.45 7.72 34.60
CA ILE A 27 -6.32 7.72 33.42
C ILE A 27 -6.51 9.15 32.90
N GLU A 28 -6.84 10.10 33.76
CA GLU A 28 -6.95 11.52 33.40
C GLU A 28 -5.62 12.07 32.87
N SER A 29 -4.51 11.73 33.51
CA SER A 29 -3.17 12.12 33.04
C SER A 29 -2.85 11.53 31.66
N LEU A 30 -3.27 10.29 31.39
CA LEU A 30 -3.08 9.66 30.07
C LEU A 30 -3.92 10.34 29.00
N LEU A 31 -5.20 10.64 29.28
CA LEU A 31 -6.10 11.33 28.35
C LEU A 31 -5.61 12.76 28.06
N ASN A 32 -5.20 13.49 29.11
CA ASN A 32 -4.60 14.82 28.98
C ASN A 32 -3.26 14.75 28.24
N GLY A 33 -2.44 13.74 28.55
CA GLY A 33 -1.17 13.50 27.87
C GLY A 33 -1.34 13.22 26.38
N ALA A 34 -2.34 12.42 26.00
CA ALA A 34 -2.68 12.15 24.60
C ALA A 34 -3.14 13.43 23.87
N THR A 35 -3.89 14.29 24.55
CA THR A 35 -4.35 15.57 23.99
C THR A 35 -3.19 16.56 23.83
N ASN A 36 -2.23 16.56 24.76
CA ASN A 36 -1.13 17.50 24.82
C ASN A 36 0.15 17.02 24.08
N GLY A 37 0.10 15.89 23.38
CA GLY A 37 1.23 15.37 22.60
C GLY A 37 2.40 14.84 23.45
N MET A 38 2.11 14.30 24.63
CA MET A 38 3.10 13.66 25.50
C MET A 38 3.75 12.45 24.80
N LYS A 39 5.06 12.30 24.96
CA LYS A 39 5.82 11.18 24.38
C LYS A 39 5.68 9.93 25.24
N LEU A 40 5.85 8.76 24.61
CA LEU A 40 5.68 7.46 25.27
C LEU A 40 6.61 7.22 26.47
N ASN A 41 7.78 7.87 26.47
CA ASN A 41 8.81 7.72 27.48
C ASN A 41 8.85 8.88 28.49
N ASP A 42 7.93 9.85 28.39
CA ASP A 42 7.82 10.91 29.38
C ASP A 42 7.34 10.35 30.72
N SER A 43 7.62 11.07 31.82
CA SER A 43 7.18 10.67 33.15
C SER A 43 5.68 10.92 33.33
N LEU A 44 4.93 9.89 33.71
CA LEU A 44 3.50 9.95 34.05
C LEU A 44 3.20 9.06 35.26
N ASN A 45 2.93 9.69 36.41
CA ASN A 45 2.57 9.05 37.69
C ASN A 45 3.42 7.81 38.01
N ASP A 46 4.70 8.03 38.36
CA ASP A 46 5.69 7.01 38.75
C ASP A 46 6.00 5.93 37.70
N SER A 47 5.67 6.21 36.44
CA SER A 47 5.91 5.35 35.29
C SER A 47 5.98 6.17 33.99
N THR A 48 5.78 5.52 32.86
CA THR A 48 5.67 6.18 31.54
C THR A 48 4.31 5.86 30.91
N PRO A 49 3.80 6.69 29.99
CA PRO A 49 2.60 6.38 29.21
C PRO A 49 2.67 4.99 28.56
N LYS A 50 3.82 4.63 27.98
CA LYS A 50 4.05 3.30 27.40
C LYS A 50 3.76 2.18 28.39
N ASN A 51 4.30 2.27 29.60
CA ASN A 51 4.12 1.23 30.60
C ASN A 51 2.64 1.10 31.02
N HIS A 52 1.93 2.22 31.20
CA HIS A 52 0.50 2.17 31.54
C HIS A 52 -0.33 1.58 30.38
N LEU A 53 0.01 1.91 29.12
CA LEU A 53 -0.61 1.33 27.93
C LEU A 53 -0.33 -0.17 27.81
N ASP A 54 0.88 -0.64 28.10
CA ASP A 54 1.24 -2.07 28.13
C ASP A 54 0.44 -2.84 29.21
N MET A 55 0.12 -2.18 30.32
CA MET A 55 -0.69 -2.76 31.39
C MET A 55 -2.17 -2.81 31.01
N LEU A 56 -2.71 -1.74 30.39
CA LEU A 56 -4.06 -1.73 29.81
C LEU A 56 -4.23 -2.83 28.76
N PHE A 57 -3.25 -2.99 27.87
CA PHE A 57 -3.23 -4.07 26.89
C PHE A 57 -3.30 -5.43 27.58
N SER A 58 -2.50 -5.63 28.62
CA SER A 58 -2.46 -6.91 29.37
C SER A 58 -3.82 -7.28 29.97
N LEU A 59 -4.57 -6.31 30.49
CA LEU A 59 -5.96 -6.50 30.96
C LEU A 59 -6.93 -6.74 29.80
N ALA A 60 -6.80 -5.97 28.72
CA ALA A 60 -7.64 -6.06 27.54
C ALA A 60 -7.58 -7.44 26.85
N LYS A 61 -6.44 -8.15 26.93
CA LYS A 61 -6.27 -9.50 26.33
C LYS A 61 -7.33 -10.51 26.78
N THR A 62 -7.88 -10.34 27.98
CA THR A 62 -8.91 -11.21 28.58
C THR A 62 -10.29 -10.54 28.61
N ASP A 63 -10.59 -9.69 27.62
CA ASP A 63 -11.87 -9.01 27.43
C ASP A 63 -12.26 -8.03 28.55
N HIS A 64 -11.27 -7.37 29.16
CA HIS A 64 -11.55 -6.28 30.10
C HIS A 64 -12.09 -5.04 29.35
N GLN A 65 -13.41 -4.95 29.25
CA GLN A 65 -14.14 -3.96 28.43
C GLN A 65 -13.65 -2.52 28.61
N GLU A 66 -13.48 -2.05 29.84
CA GLU A 66 -13.06 -0.67 30.08
C GLU A 66 -11.62 -0.38 29.66
N SER A 67 -10.74 -1.39 29.69
CA SER A 67 -9.36 -1.24 29.20
C SER A 67 -9.35 -1.15 27.67
N ILE A 68 -10.22 -1.91 27.00
CA ILE A 68 -10.45 -1.82 25.56
C ILE A 68 -11.02 -0.44 25.19
N GLU A 69 -12.04 0.02 25.91
CA GLU A 69 -12.66 1.33 25.71
C GLU A 69 -11.64 2.47 25.91
N LEU A 70 -10.83 2.42 26.97
CA LEU A 70 -9.81 3.45 27.20
C LEU A 70 -8.76 3.46 26.09
N LEU A 71 -8.30 2.30 25.63
CA LEU A 71 -7.40 2.21 24.48
C LEU A 71 -8.05 2.79 23.21
N GLN A 72 -9.34 2.54 22.97
CA GLN A 72 -10.09 3.12 21.86
C GLN A 72 -10.19 4.64 21.98
N ASN A 73 -10.49 5.18 23.14
CA ASN A 73 -10.56 6.63 23.37
C ASN A 73 -9.20 7.31 23.14
N LEU A 74 -8.13 6.75 23.70
CA LEU A 74 -6.76 7.24 23.50
C LEU A 74 -6.35 7.18 22.01
N SER A 75 -6.81 6.16 21.28
CA SER A 75 -6.51 5.99 19.85
C SER A 75 -7.13 7.04 18.94
N CYS A 76 -8.10 7.81 19.43
CA CYS A 76 -8.77 8.87 18.67
C CYS A 76 -8.05 10.24 18.81
N SER A 77 -7.04 10.33 19.68
CA SER A 77 -6.22 11.54 19.86
C SER A 77 -5.07 11.58 18.84
N SER A 78 -4.18 12.58 18.94
CA SER A 78 -2.97 12.67 18.12
C SER A 78 -1.71 12.32 18.92
N GLY A 79 -0.57 12.14 18.23
CA GLY A 79 0.73 11.90 18.88
C GLY A 79 1.04 10.44 19.23
N GLU A 80 2.14 10.23 19.94
CA GLU A 80 2.70 8.88 20.16
C GLU A 80 1.80 7.97 21.02
N ILE A 81 1.08 8.53 22.00
CA ILE A 81 0.12 7.76 22.81
C ILE A 81 -0.99 7.18 21.93
N ALA A 82 -1.58 7.99 21.05
CA ALA A 82 -2.64 7.55 20.16
C ALA A 82 -2.15 6.47 19.18
N LEU A 83 -0.98 6.70 18.56
CA LEU A 83 -0.37 5.73 17.64
C LEU A 83 -0.08 4.39 18.35
N TYR A 84 0.47 4.42 19.56
CA TYR A 84 0.74 3.21 20.32
C TYR A 84 -0.53 2.50 20.77
N SER A 85 -1.57 3.25 21.18
CA SER A 85 -2.89 2.68 21.46
C SER A 85 -3.48 1.97 20.23
N GLN A 86 -3.35 2.55 19.03
CA GLN A 86 -3.78 1.89 17.79
C GLN A 86 -2.97 0.60 17.52
N ASP A 87 -1.66 0.61 17.76
CA ASP A 87 -0.84 -0.59 17.60
C ASP A 87 -1.25 -1.70 18.58
N LEU A 88 -1.56 -1.37 19.83
CA LEU A 88 -2.07 -2.31 20.82
C LEU A 88 -3.46 -2.86 20.43
N LEU A 89 -4.38 -2.01 19.94
CA LEU A 89 -5.68 -2.45 19.42
C LEU A 89 -5.52 -3.36 18.20
N CYS A 90 -4.55 -3.09 17.33
CA CYS A 90 -4.23 -3.96 16.19
C CYS A 90 -3.78 -5.35 16.65
N LYS A 91 -2.94 -5.43 17.69
CA LYS A 91 -2.53 -6.71 18.29
C LYS A 91 -3.71 -7.48 18.91
N LEU A 92 -4.64 -6.78 19.55
CA LEU A 92 -5.86 -7.40 20.08
C LEU A 92 -6.72 -8.00 18.97
N ILE A 93 -6.97 -7.25 17.89
CA ILE A 93 -7.74 -7.72 16.72
C ILE A 93 -7.06 -8.93 16.04
N ALA A 94 -5.74 -8.88 15.88
CA ALA A 94 -4.94 -9.97 15.30
C ALA A 94 -4.84 -11.21 16.21
N ARG A 95 -5.33 -11.10 17.45
CA ARG A 95 -5.25 -12.11 18.50
C ARG A 95 -3.82 -12.55 18.84
N GLU A 96 -2.87 -11.62 18.77
CA GLU A 96 -1.50 -11.87 19.20
C GLU A 96 -1.41 -11.96 20.74
N ASN A 97 -0.29 -12.49 21.25
CA ASN A 97 0.03 -12.51 22.68
C ASN A 97 -1.04 -13.19 23.56
N GLU A 98 -1.68 -14.25 23.04
CA GLU A 98 -2.73 -15.03 23.73
C GLU A 98 -4.05 -14.27 23.95
N THR A 99 -4.33 -13.25 23.14
CA THR A 99 -5.59 -12.50 23.22
C THR A 99 -6.80 -13.38 22.91
N SER A 100 -7.84 -13.28 23.74
CA SER A 100 -9.09 -14.02 23.59
C SER A 100 -9.86 -13.61 22.34
N TYR A 101 -10.78 -14.48 21.89
CA TYR A 101 -11.64 -14.15 20.75
C TYR A 101 -12.61 -13.02 21.12
N GLU A 102 -13.12 -13.07 22.35
CA GLU A 102 -14.05 -12.11 22.95
C GLU A 102 -13.44 -10.71 22.97
N ALA A 103 -12.18 -10.57 23.41
CA ALA A 103 -11.46 -9.30 23.41
C ALA A 103 -11.35 -8.69 22.00
N ALA A 104 -10.99 -9.51 21.00
CA ALA A 104 -10.94 -9.05 19.61
C ALA A 104 -12.32 -8.60 19.11
N CYS A 105 -13.38 -9.34 19.46
CA CYS A 105 -14.75 -8.96 19.11
C CYS A 105 -15.17 -7.64 19.78
N SER A 106 -14.80 -7.43 21.04
CA SER A 106 -15.07 -6.19 21.78
C SER A 106 -14.35 -4.99 21.16
N VAL A 107 -13.10 -5.17 20.71
CA VAL A 107 -12.39 -4.12 19.96
C VAL A 107 -13.14 -3.78 18.66
N ARG A 108 -13.52 -4.80 17.87
CA ARG A 108 -14.28 -4.58 16.63
C ARG A 108 -15.60 -3.88 16.88
N SER A 109 -16.41 -4.40 17.80
CA SER A 109 -17.74 -3.86 18.13
C SER A 109 -17.66 -2.45 18.69
N GLY A 110 -16.69 -2.16 19.57
CA GLY A 110 -16.46 -0.81 20.08
C GLY A 110 -16.10 0.17 18.95
N CYS A 111 -15.20 -0.23 18.04
CA CYS A 111 -14.88 0.60 16.87
C CYS A 111 -16.09 0.78 15.93
N GLN A 112 -16.93 -0.23 15.75
CA GLN A 112 -18.19 -0.07 14.99
C GLN A 112 -19.12 0.93 15.66
N VAL A 113 -19.25 0.90 16.98
CA VAL A 113 -20.05 1.87 17.74
C VAL A 113 -19.48 3.28 17.57
N LEU A 114 -18.17 3.46 17.69
CA LEU A 114 -17.48 4.73 17.46
C LEU A 114 -17.77 5.30 16.06
N VAL A 115 -17.62 4.47 15.02
CA VAL A 115 -17.84 4.87 13.63
C VAL A 115 -19.33 5.15 13.32
N THR A 116 -20.27 4.48 13.98
CA THR A 116 -21.69 4.59 13.64
C THR A 116 -22.45 5.59 14.51
N LYS A 117 -22.34 5.48 15.84
CA LYS A 117 -23.16 6.25 16.79
C LYS A 117 -22.60 7.62 17.13
N TYR A 118 -21.27 7.79 17.03
CA TYR A 118 -20.60 9.03 17.42
C TYR A 118 -20.05 9.82 16.21
N SER A 119 -20.45 9.42 15.00
CA SER A 119 -19.96 9.99 13.73
C SER A 119 -20.27 11.48 13.52
N SER A 120 -21.27 12.01 14.22
CA SER A 120 -21.71 13.41 14.14
C SER A 120 -21.24 14.29 15.32
N GLY A 121 -20.47 13.74 16.26
CA GLY A 121 -20.06 14.43 17.48
C GLY A 121 -18.57 14.30 17.77
N ILE A 122 -18.14 13.15 18.29
CA ILE A 122 -16.79 12.93 18.82
C ILE A 122 -15.87 12.31 17.76
N ILE A 123 -16.37 11.36 16.96
CA ILE A 123 -15.62 10.70 15.89
C ILE A 123 -16.06 11.31 14.58
N THR A 124 -15.53 12.49 14.26
CA THR A 124 -15.85 13.15 13.00
C THR A 124 -15.22 12.41 11.81
N ASP A 125 -15.65 12.75 10.60
CA ASP A 125 -14.97 12.28 9.39
C ASP A 125 -13.49 12.67 9.39
N GLU A 126 -13.12 13.79 10.01
CA GLU A 126 -11.72 14.21 10.18
C GLU A 126 -10.92 13.22 11.05
N VAL A 127 -11.48 12.74 12.15
CA VAL A 127 -10.84 11.72 13.01
C VAL A 127 -10.64 10.43 12.23
N LEU A 128 -11.66 9.94 11.53
CA LEU A 128 -11.56 8.72 10.72
C LEU A 128 -10.57 8.85 9.56
N ASN A 129 -10.42 10.07 9.04
CA ASN A 129 -9.47 10.38 7.99
C ASN A 129 -8.02 10.42 8.48
N THR A 130 -7.82 10.88 9.72
CA THR A 130 -6.50 10.97 10.37
C THR A 130 -6.09 9.65 11.01
N HIS A 131 -7.08 8.84 11.42
CA HIS A 131 -6.89 7.56 12.09
C HIS A 131 -7.65 6.42 11.39
N PRO A 132 -7.28 6.08 10.13
CA PRO A 132 -7.99 5.07 9.34
C PRO A 132 -7.91 3.66 9.93
N LYS A 133 -6.99 3.39 10.87
CA LYS A 133 -6.93 2.13 11.61
C LYS A 133 -8.22 1.85 12.39
N LEU A 134 -8.99 2.89 12.79
CA LEU A 134 -10.31 2.70 13.41
C LEU A 134 -11.31 2.02 12.45
N LEU A 135 -11.27 2.37 11.17
CA LEU A 135 -12.07 1.71 10.13
C LEU A 135 -11.59 0.27 9.89
N LEU A 136 -10.26 0.07 9.90
CA LEU A 136 -9.67 -1.27 9.85
C LEU A 136 -10.20 -2.14 10.99
N PHE A 137 -10.15 -1.69 12.24
CA PHE A 137 -10.61 -2.45 13.40
C PHE A 137 -12.12 -2.72 13.36
N ALA A 138 -12.92 -1.71 13.02
CA ALA A 138 -14.37 -1.84 12.90
C ALA A 138 -14.81 -2.88 11.85
N ALA A 139 -13.99 -3.08 10.81
CA ALA A 139 -14.31 -3.96 9.69
C ALA A 139 -13.37 -5.17 9.54
N SER A 140 -12.54 -5.48 10.53
CA SER A 140 -11.65 -6.63 10.46
C SER A 140 -12.37 -7.96 10.68
N LYS A 141 -12.01 -8.96 9.89
CA LYS A 141 -12.31 -10.36 10.17
C LYS A 141 -11.44 -10.82 11.35
N ILE A 142 -12.03 -11.56 12.27
CA ILE A 142 -11.35 -12.11 13.44
C ILE A 142 -11.23 -13.62 13.27
N LYS A 143 -10.05 -14.17 13.58
CA LYS A 143 -9.84 -15.62 13.59
C LYS A 143 -10.83 -16.27 14.58
N GLY A 144 -11.74 -17.12 14.09
CA GLY A 144 -12.85 -17.70 14.85
C GLY A 144 -14.24 -17.17 14.47
N ASP A 145 -14.33 -16.29 13.48
CA ASP A 145 -15.60 -15.81 12.89
C ASP A 145 -16.33 -16.86 12.02
N GLU A 146 -15.69 -18.00 11.73
CA GLU A 146 -16.25 -19.09 10.92
C GLU A 146 -17.58 -19.60 11.51
N GLY A 147 -18.63 -19.59 10.70
CA GLY A 147 -19.97 -20.05 11.12
C GLY A 147 -20.80 -19.03 11.91
N LYS A 148 -20.31 -17.81 12.13
CA LYS A 148 -21.03 -16.76 12.86
C LYS A 148 -21.65 -15.73 11.90
N VAL A 149 -22.99 -15.66 11.91
CA VAL A 149 -23.82 -14.85 10.99
C VAL A 149 -23.58 -13.35 11.14
N ASP A 150 -23.24 -12.88 12.35
CA ASP A 150 -23.21 -11.45 12.70
C ASP A 150 -21.79 -10.83 12.67
N THR A 151 -20.92 -11.31 11.78
CA THR A 151 -19.51 -10.87 11.68
C THR A 151 -19.28 -9.82 10.60
N THR A 152 -20.32 -9.51 9.83
CA THR A 152 -20.25 -8.57 8.71
C THR A 152 -20.37 -7.12 9.22
N PRO A 153 -19.53 -6.18 8.75
CA PRO A 153 -19.63 -4.79 9.15
C PRO A 153 -20.99 -4.16 8.76
N SER A 154 -21.48 -3.23 9.58
CA SER A 154 -22.72 -2.49 9.28
C SER A 154 -22.60 -1.67 7.98
N LEU A 155 -23.73 -1.36 7.35
CA LEU A 155 -23.76 -0.54 6.12
C LEU A 155 -23.09 0.83 6.30
N LEU A 156 -23.19 1.43 7.49
CA LEU A 156 -22.53 2.70 7.81
C LEU A 156 -21.00 2.55 7.86
N VAL A 157 -20.47 1.46 8.40
CA VAL A 157 -19.02 1.21 8.37
C VAL A 157 -18.55 1.01 6.93
N LYS A 158 -19.30 0.24 6.13
CA LYS A 158 -19.00 0.03 4.71
C LYS A 158 -18.96 1.34 3.93
N SER A 159 -19.93 2.23 4.15
CA SER A 159 -19.96 3.52 3.45
C SER A 159 -18.80 4.44 3.83
N LYS A 160 -18.34 4.42 5.09
CA LYS A 160 -17.14 5.16 5.52
C LYS A 160 -15.86 4.58 4.91
N ILE A 161 -15.75 3.26 4.80
CA ILE A 161 -14.64 2.59 4.08
C ILE A 161 -14.64 2.98 2.60
N GLU A 162 -15.81 2.98 1.94
CA GLU A 162 -15.93 3.41 0.54
C GLU A 162 -15.58 4.90 0.35
N ALA A 163 -15.96 5.77 1.29
CA ALA A 163 -15.58 7.17 1.27
C ALA A 163 -14.06 7.35 1.40
N PHE A 164 -13.42 6.63 2.33
CA PHE A 164 -11.96 6.63 2.46
C PHE A 164 -11.26 6.02 1.23
N ASN A 165 -11.84 4.97 0.63
CA ASN A 165 -11.33 4.33 -0.59
C ASN A 165 -11.20 5.30 -1.77
N ARG A 166 -12.04 6.33 -1.85
CA ARG A 166 -12.00 7.35 -2.92
C ARG A 166 -10.90 8.39 -2.72
N LYS A 167 -10.22 8.43 -1.57
CA LYS A 167 -9.13 9.36 -1.33
C LYS A 167 -7.90 9.03 -2.16
N LYS A 168 -7.21 10.06 -2.63
CA LYS A 168 -5.93 9.89 -3.35
C LYS A 168 -4.79 9.46 -2.42
N ILE A 169 -4.76 10.04 -1.22
CA ILE A 169 -3.75 9.77 -0.20
C ILE A 169 -4.28 8.78 0.82
N LYS A 170 -3.53 7.71 1.07
CA LYS A 170 -3.86 6.64 2.02
C LYS A 170 -2.58 6.06 2.65
N PRO A 171 -2.64 5.40 3.81
CA PRO A 171 -1.48 4.64 4.28
C PRO A 171 -1.22 3.42 3.38
N GLN A 172 0.03 3.03 3.20
CA GLN A 172 0.40 1.92 2.32
C GLN A 172 -0.29 0.61 2.70
N TRP A 173 -0.42 0.30 3.99
CA TRP A 173 -1.11 -0.92 4.42
C TRP A 173 -2.56 -1.00 3.93
N TRP A 174 -3.22 0.13 3.68
CA TRP A 174 -4.60 0.16 3.16
C TRP A 174 -4.69 -0.38 1.73
N LEU A 175 -3.64 -0.17 0.92
CA LEU A 175 -3.56 -0.69 -0.44
C LEU A 175 -3.22 -2.18 -0.47
N ASP A 176 -2.48 -2.66 0.53
CA ASP A 176 -1.97 -4.04 0.57
C ASP A 176 -2.94 -5.02 1.25
N ILE A 177 -3.77 -4.54 2.19
CA ILE A 177 -4.69 -5.40 2.93
C ILE A 177 -5.89 -5.80 2.08
N LYS A 178 -6.25 -7.09 2.14
CA LYS A 178 -7.39 -7.62 1.39
C LYS A 178 -8.71 -7.08 1.98
N LEU A 179 -9.56 -6.50 1.11
CA LEU A 179 -10.89 -5.99 1.45
C LEU A 179 -11.94 -6.65 0.56
N GLU A 180 -12.88 -7.38 1.15
CA GLU A 180 -13.99 -8.04 0.44
C GLU A 180 -15.32 -7.68 1.09
N ASN A 181 -16.29 -7.20 0.30
CA ASN A 181 -17.61 -6.78 0.78
C ASN A 181 -17.60 -5.81 1.97
N GLY A 182 -16.59 -4.93 2.02
CA GLY A 182 -16.41 -3.96 3.09
C GLY A 182 -15.81 -4.54 4.39
N GLN A 183 -15.31 -5.78 4.36
CA GLN A 183 -14.62 -6.44 5.47
C GLN A 183 -13.14 -6.68 5.13
N PHE A 184 -12.24 -6.26 6.01
CA PHE A 184 -10.80 -6.50 5.87
C PHE A 184 -10.44 -7.92 6.32
N SER A 185 -9.45 -8.54 5.68
CA SER A 185 -8.76 -9.70 6.24
C SER A 185 -8.17 -9.36 7.61
N THR A 186 -7.97 -10.36 8.47
CA THR A 186 -7.31 -10.13 9.77
C THR A 186 -5.97 -9.42 9.57
N PRO A 187 -5.74 -8.26 10.20
CA PRO A 187 -4.52 -7.50 10.04
C PRO A 187 -3.33 -8.25 10.65
N LYS A 188 -2.15 -8.02 10.09
CA LYS A 188 -0.87 -8.43 10.66
C LYS A 188 -0.21 -7.20 11.28
N PRO A 189 -0.10 -7.10 12.62
CA PRO A 189 0.36 -5.90 13.30
C PRO A 189 1.70 -5.35 12.77
N ASP A 190 2.68 -6.21 12.52
CA ASP A 190 3.97 -5.78 11.96
C ASP A 190 3.83 -5.18 10.55
N ASP A 191 3.02 -5.81 9.67
CA ASP A 191 2.75 -5.26 8.33
C ASP A 191 2.02 -3.91 8.40
N ILE A 192 1.06 -3.74 9.32
CA ILE A 192 0.35 -2.47 9.52
C ILE A 192 1.33 -1.39 9.97
N LYS A 193 2.19 -1.70 10.94
CA LYS A 193 3.18 -0.78 11.51
C LYS A 193 4.24 -0.37 10.50
N ASP A 194 4.88 -1.32 9.83
CA ASP A 194 5.97 -1.05 8.88
C ASP A 194 5.50 -0.28 7.64
N LYS A 195 4.19 -0.36 7.34
CA LYS A 195 3.54 0.29 6.19
C LYS A 195 2.60 1.43 6.60
N ASP A 196 2.77 1.97 7.81
CA ASP A 196 2.01 3.12 8.30
C ASP A 196 2.62 4.45 7.82
N TYR A 197 2.84 4.56 6.51
CA TYR A 197 3.28 5.78 5.85
C TYR A 197 2.30 6.14 4.73
N LEU A 198 2.07 7.45 4.55
CA LEU A 198 1.14 7.96 3.57
C LEU A 198 1.73 7.90 2.16
N VAL A 199 0.94 7.35 1.24
CA VAL A 199 1.24 7.28 -0.18
C VAL A 199 0.13 7.93 -0.99
N GLU A 200 0.48 8.43 -2.16
CA GLU A 200 -0.44 8.95 -3.16
C GLU A 200 -0.39 8.09 -4.42
N LYS A 201 -1.56 7.85 -5.01
CA LYS A 201 -1.65 7.32 -6.37
C LYS A 201 -1.57 8.45 -7.38
N LEU A 202 -0.59 8.36 -8.28
CA LEU A 202 -0.39 9.26 -9.40
C LEU A 202 -0.73 8.54 -10.70
N ASP A 203 -1.67 9.10 -11.46
CA ASP A 203 -2.02 8.58 -12.76
C ASP A 203 -1.02 9.08 -13.82
N LEU A 204 -0.56 8.20 -14.71
CA LEU A 204 0.34 8.57 -15.81
C LEU A 204 -0.44 8.78 -17.11
N LEU A 205 0.18 9.44 -18.08
CA LEU A 205 -0.46 9.65 -19.39
C LEU A 205 -0.61 8.33 -20.16
N GLU A 206 -1.81 8.09 -20.69
CA GLU A 206 -2.16 6.93 -21.53
C GLU A 206 -1.76 7.14 -23.01
N ASP A 207 -0.48 7.42 -23.26
CA ASP A 207 0.04 7.67 -24.62
C ASP A 207 1.05 6.61 -25.09
N GLY A 208 1.18 5.49 -24.36
CA GLY A 208 2.14 4.42 -24.64
C GLY A 208 3.50 4.58 -23.95
N ALA A 209 3.87 5.78 -23.49
CA ALA A 209 5.16 6.02 -22.83
C ALA A 209 5.10 5.88 -21.28
N CYS A 210 3.98 5.41 -20.72
CA CYS A 210 3.75 5.30 -19.28
C CYS A 210 4.79 4.46 -18.53
N GLN A 211 5.26 3.34 -19.09
CA GLN A 211 6.28 2.50 -18.46
C GLN A 211 7.63 3.24 -18.33
N PHE A 212 8.03 4.00 -19.34
CA PHE A 212 9.23 4.84 -19.27
C PHE A 212 9.04 6.00 -18.29
N ARG A 213 7.88 6.66 -18.28
CA ARG A 213 7.59 7.68 -17.26
C ARG A 213 7.69 7.12 -15.86
N ALA A 214 7.11 5.94 -15.61
CA ALA A 214 7.22 5.26 -14.32
C ALA A 214 8.68 5.02 -13.94
N ALA A 215 9.50 4.47 -14.84
CA ALA A 215 10.92 4.24 -14.60
C ALA A 215 11.68 5.54 -14.28
N LEU A 216 11.47 6.59 -15.06
CA LEU A 216 12.16 7.88 -14.90
C LEU A 216 11.74 8.59 -13.62
N VAL A 217 10.44 8.58 -13.29
CA VAL A 217 9.94 9.13 -12.02
C VAL A 217 10.56 8.40 -10.85
N ILE A 218 10.56 7.06 -10.86
CA ILE A 218 11.09 6.26 -9.75
C ILE A 218 12.62 6.41 -9.61
N LYS A 219 13.34 6.45 -10.74
CA LYS A 219 14.80 6.56 -10.75
C LYS A 219 15.30 7.93 -10.30
N TYR A 220 14.65 9.00 -10.75
CA TYR A 220 15.14 10.37 -10.53
C TYR A 220 14.40 11.13 -9.43
N ALA A 221 13.24 10.63 -8.97
CA ALA A 221 12.37 11.32 -8.01
C ALA A 221 12.13 12.80 -8.38
N LYS A 222 11.83 13.05 -9.66
CA LYS A 222 11.49 14.38 -10.19
C LYS A 222 10.07 14.38 -10.77
N GLN A 223 9.29 15.38 -10.37
CA GLN A 223 7.89 15.50 -10.75
C GLN A 223 7.69 15.72 -12.27
N ASP A 224 8.64 16.41 -12.93
CA ASP A 224 8.57 16.73 -14.36
C ASP A 224 8.40 15.47 -15.24
N TRP A 225 8.95 14.33 -14.81
CA TRP A 225 8.82 13.07 -15.55
C TRP A 225 7.40 12.50 -15.58
N LEU A 226 6.51 12.92 -14.66
CA LEU A 226 5.10 12.50 -14.69
C LEU A 226 4.39 12.99 -15.95
N THR A 227 4.77 14.17 -16.45
CA THR A 227 4.11 14.85 -17.57
C THR A 227 5.03 15.08 -18.77
N ALA A 228 6.27 14.57 -18.70
CA ALA A 228 7.24 14.68 -19.77
C ALA A 228 6.65 14.19 -21.10
N ASP A 229 6.89 14.95 -22.16
CA ASP A 229 6.48 14.57 -23.50
C ASP A 229 7.34 13.43 -24.06
N LYS A 230 6.86 12.79 -25.13
CA LYS A 230 7.55 11.66 -25.77
C LYS A 230 8.93 12.05 -26.31
N ALA A 231 9.15 13.31 -26.68
CA ALA A 231 10.42 13.79 -27.17
C ALA A 231 11.48 13.85 -26.06
N SER A 232 11.10 14.35 -24.88
CA SER A 232 11.96 14.41 -23.70
C SER A 232 12.28 13.01 -23.17
N ILE A 233 11.30 12.11 -23.19
CA ILE A 233 11.50 10.70 -22.84
C ILE A 233 12.47 10.05 -23.83
N LEU A 234 12.26 10.20 -25.15
CA LEU A 234 13.16 9.65 -26.16
C LEU A 234 14.58 10.20 -26.00
N HIS A 235 14.73 11.52 -25.80
CA HIS A 235 16.04 12.11 -25.56
C HIS A 235 16.73 11.46 -24.37
N LYS A 236 15.99 11.15 -23.29
CA LYS A 236 16.56 10.46 -22.13
C LYS A 236 16.86 8.99 -22.38
N ILE A 237 16.11 8.33 -23.27
CA ILE A 237 16.36 6.94 -23.67
C ILE A 237 17.67 6.82 -24.45
N GLU A 238 17.95 7.80 -25.32
CA GLU A 238 19.14 7.87 -26.17
C GLU A 238 20.35 8.53 -25.49
N ASP A 239 20.17 9.06 -24.28
CA ASP A 239 21.21 9.79 -23.56
C ASP A 239 22.33 8.84 -23.11
N CYS A 240 23.48 8.93 -23.78
CA CYS A 240 24.72 8.20 -23.48
C CYS A 240 25.75 9.03 -22.70
N THR A 241 25.33 9.98 -21.88
CA THR A 241 26.26 10.89 -21.17
C THR A 241 27.14 10.20 -20.13
N ASP A 242 26.77 9.02 -19.63
CA ASP A 242 27.63 8.20 -18.76
C ASP A 242 28.24 7.02 -19.54
N PRO A 243 29.56 7.04 -19.83
CA PRO A 243 30.22 5.97 -20.58
C PRO A 243 30.24 4.62 -19.85
N ASN A 244 29.91 4.57 -18.55
CA ASN A 244 29.81 3.33 -17.77
C ASN A 244 28.39 2.78 -17.69
N GLN A 245 27.39 3.50 -18.21
CA GLN A 245 26.00 3.06 -18.22
C GLN A 245 25.59 2.71 -19.65
N LYS A 246 25.07 1.49 -19.87
CA LYS A 246 24.42 1.17 -21.13
C LYS A 246 23.23 2.11 -21.34
N PRO A 247 23.05 2.69 -22.52
CA PRO A 247 21.89 3.52 -22.81
C PRO A 247 20.61 2.70 -22.66
N ILE A 248 19.51 3.39 -22.35
CA ILE A 248 18.22 2.72 -22.20
C ILE A 248 17.79 2.11 -23.53
N SER A 249 18.14 2.71 -24.67
CA SER A 249 17.86 2.15 -26.00
C SER A 249 18.44 0.74 -26.19
N ASP A 250 19.66 0.47 -25.73
CA ASP A 250 20.25 -0.87 -25.74
C ASP A 250 19.48 -1.87 -24.87
N LEU A 251 19.02 -1.42 -23.69
CA LEU A 251 18.19 -2.25 -22.81
C LEU A 251 16.84 -2.60 -23.47
N VAL A 252 16.26 -1.67 -24.24
CA VAL A 252 15.03 -1.91 -25.00
C VAL A 252 15.26 -2.94 -26.09
N LYS A 253 16.29 -2.76 -26.91
CA LYS A 253 16.65 -3.69 -27.99
C LYS A 253 16.95 -5.09 -27.45
N GLN A 254 17.71 -5.18 -26.36
CA GLN A 254 17.96 -6.45 -25.69
C GLN A 254 16.68 -7.10 -25.17
N SER A 255 15.76 -6.32 -24.60
CA SER A 255 14.47 -6.85 -24.12
C SER A 255 13.61 -7.42 -25.25
N ILE A 256 13.66 -6.82 -26.45
CA ILE A 256 12.99 -7.33 -27.65
C ILE A 256 13.60 -8.68 -28.08
N CYS A 257 14.93 -8.75 -28.16
CA CYS A 257 15.64 -10.00 -28.48
C CYS A 257 15.33 -11.12 -27.47
N ASP A 258 15.44 -10.80 -26.17
CA ASP A 258 15.21 -11.76 -25.10
C ASP A 258 13.76 -12.25 -25.08
N ALA A 259 12.79 -11.39 -25.41
CA ALA A 259 11.39 -11.78 -25.46
C ALA A 259 11.12 -12.79 -26.59
N LEU A 260 11.65 -12.55 -27.79
CA LEU A 260 11.52 -13.49 -28.90
C LEU A 260 12.19 -14.84 -28.55
N ASN A 261 13.39 -14.79 -27.96
CA ASN A 261 14.11 -15.99 -27.52
C ASN A 261 13.32 -16.78 -26.46
N ASP A 262 12.68 -16.11 -25.50
CA ASP A 262 11.84 -16.76 -24.50
C ASP A 262 10.61 -17.44 -25.14
N ILE A 263 9.96 -16.80 -26.11
CA ILE A 263 8.81 -17.41 -26.82
C ILE A 263 9.22 -18.69 -27.53
N ILE A 264 10.34 -18.67 -28.26
CA ILE A 264 10.80 -19.81 -29.04
C ILE A 264 11.29 -20.92 -28.12
N ASN A 265 12.14 -20.61 -27.13
CA ASN A 265 12.88 -21.62 -26.38
C ASN A 265 12.21 -22.04 -25.06
N ILE A 266 11.45 -21.16 -24.42
CA ILE A 266 10.82 -21.44 -23.12
C ILE A 266 9.35 -21.80 -23.32
N VAL A 267 8.61 -21.00 -24.08
CA VAL A 267 7.19 -21.28 -24.36
C VAL A 267 7.04 -22.38 -25.42
N GLY A 268 8.03 -22.54 -26.30
CA GLY A 268 8.03 -23.58 -27.34
C GLY A 268 7.14 -23.23 -28.53
N LEU A 269 6.89 -21.93 -28.76
CA LEU A 269 6.10 -21.47 -29.90
C LEU A 269 7.01 -21.17 -31.10
N ASN A 270 6.63 -21.70 -32.25
CA ASN A 270 7.28 -21.32 -33.50
C ASN A 270 6.78 -19.95 -33.95
N VAL A 271 7.70 -19.15 -34.50
CA VAL A 271 7.33 -17.91 -35.19
C VAL A 271 6.41 -18.26 -36.37
N PRO A 272 5.21 -17.66 -36.46
CA PRO A 272 4.32 -17.86 -37.60
C PRO A 272 5.02 -17.57 -38.93
N ALA A 273 4.74 -18.39 -39.96
CA ALA A 273 5.44 -18.30 -41.25
C ALA A 273 5.39 -16.89 -41.87
N GLN A 274 4.29 -16.15 -41.66
CA GLN A 274 4.12 -14.78 -42.16
C GLN A 274 5.11 -13.77 -41.55
N PHE A 275 5.57 -14.01 -40.32
CA PHE A 275 6.49 -13.12 -39.59
C PHE A 275 7.93 -13.60 -39.58
N LYS A 276 8.18 -14.82 -40.07
CA LYS A 276 9.47 -15.49 -39.97
C LYS A 276 10.59 -14.65 -40.57
N ASP A 277 10.41 -14.18 -41.81
CA ASP A 277 11.41 -13.35 -42.49
C ASP A 277 11.77 -12.11 -41.67
N ALA A 278 10.78 -11.43 -41.08
CA ALA A 278 11.00 -10.20 -40.31
C ALA A 278 11.76 -10.44 -39.01
N PHE A 279 11.54 -11.57 -38.33
CA PHE A 279 12.20 -11.91 -37.06
C PHE A 279 13.55 -12.64 -37.25
N GLU A 280 13.84 -13.16 -38.45
CA GLU A 280 15.14 -13.76 -38.79
C GLU A 280 16.15 -12.72 -39.32
N GLU A 281 15.72 -11.49 -39.59
CA GLU A 281 16.62 -10.38 -39.95
C GLU A 281 17.60 -10.05 -38.82
N GLU A 282 18.89 -9.87 -39.14
CA GLU A 282 19.97 -9.60 -38.18
C GLU A 282 19.72 -8.37 -37.29
N HIS A 283 18.88 -7.44 -37.75
CA HIS A 283 18.58 -6.18 -37.08
C HIS A 283 17.09 -6.00 -36.74
N PHE A 284 16.31 -7.09 -36.64
CA PHE A 284 14.87 -6.98 -36.37
C PHE A 284 14.54 -6.17 -35.12
N ALA A 285 15.33 -6.31 -34.04
CA ALA A 285 15.13 -5.57 -32.80
C ALA A 285 15.42 -4.07 -32.95
N GLU A 286 16.36 -3.70 -33.82
CA GLU A 286 16.61 -2.30 -34.19
C GLU A 286 15.44 -1.72 -34.96
N ASN A 287 14.90 -2.48 -35.92
CA ASN A 287 13.73 -2.08 -36.71
C ASN A 287 12.52 -1.86 -35.79
N ILE A 288 12.24 -2.80 -34.89
CA ILE A 288 11.16 -2.67 -33.91
C ILE A 288 11.39 -1.46 -33.00
N TYR A 289 12.61 -1.27 -32.48
CA TYR A 289 12.93 -0.10 -31.67
C TYR A 289 12.71 1.22 -32.42
N THR A 290 13.17 1.29 -33.66
CA THR A 290 13.07 2.48 -34.52
C THR A 290 11.61 2.85 -34.77
N GLU A 291 10.83 1.88 -35.23
CA GLU A 291 9.43 2.10 -35.60
C GLU A 291 8.51 2.31 -34.40
N THR A 292 8.85 1.77 -33.22
CA THR A 292 8.00 1.90 -32.04
C THR A 292 8.43 2.99 -31.06
N ILE A 293 9.72 3.21 -30.84
CA ILE A 293 10.23 4.16 -29.83
C ILE A 293 10.85 5.39 -30.50
N GLN A 294 11.78 5.20 -31.44
CA GLN A 294 12.51 6.32 -32.05
C GLN A 294 11.61 7.23 -32.90
N SER A 295 10.59 6.65 -33.54
CA SER A 295 9.48 7.33 -34.22
C SER A 295 8.58 8.15 -33.28
N LYS A 296 8.77 8.03 -31.96
CA LYS A 296 7.95 8.63 -30.89
C LYS A 296 6.51 8.08 -30.83
N HIS A 297 6.25 6.89 -31.38
CA HIS A 297 4.93 6.26 -31.22
C HIS A 297 4.71 5.68 -29.80
N PHE A 298 5.75 5.10 -29.21
CA PHE A 298 5.74 4.36 -27.93
C PHE A 298 4.70 3.24 -27.86
N ASN A 299 4.53 2.49 -28.96
CA ASN A 299 3.53 1.43 -29.12
C ASN A 299 4.12 0.00 -29.03
N LEU A 300 5.33 -0.15 -28.49
CA LEU A 300 6.06 -1.41 -28.32
C LEU A 300 5.27 -2.48 -27.54
N TYR A 301 4.30 -2.04 -26.73
CA TYR A 301 3.44 -2.89 -25.88
C TYR A 301 2.07 -3.17 -26.50
N SER A 302 1.94 -3.04 -27.81
CA SER A 302 0.69 -3.35 -28.51
C SER A 302 0.98 -4.12 -29.78
N ARG A 303 0.13 -5.10 -30.08
CA ARG A 303 0.22 -5.90 -31.31
C ARG A 303 0.28 -5.00 -32.55
N ALA A 304 -0.58 -4.00 -32.64
CA ALA A 304 -0.61 -3.05 -33.75
C ALA A 304 0.72 -2.30 -33.92
N GLY A 305 1.43 -2.02 -32.82
CA GLY A 305 2.76 -1.42 -32.88
C GLY A 305 3.81 -2.36 -33.45
N ILE A 306 3.78 -3.64 -33.06
CA ILE A 306 4.69 -4.65 -33.62
C ILE A 306 4.34 -4.94 -35.09
N GLU A 307 3.06 -5.09 -35.43
CA GLU A 307 2.59 -5.29 -36.81
C GLU A 307 3.07 -4.18 -37.75
N ALA A 308 2.93 -2.93 -37.32
CA ALA A 308 3.43 -1.77 -38.05
C ALA A 308 4.96 -1.83 -38.20
N ALA A 309 5.67 -2.17 -37.12
CA ALA A 309 7.14 -2.23 -37.12
C ALA A 309 7.73 -3.33 -38.01
N ILE A 310 7.06 -4.48 -38.10
CA ILE A 310 7.48 -5.59 -38.98
C ILE A 310 6.83 -5.50 -40.37
N ASN A 311 5.98 -4.50 -40.62
CA ASN A 311 5.21 -4.32 -41.85
C ASN A 311 4.42 -5.57 -42.26
N LYS A 312 3.75 -6.22 -41.30
CA LYS A 312 2.91 -7.40 -41.49
C LYS A 312 1.71 -7.36 -40.55
N ASP A 313 0.51 -7.58 -41.08
CA ASP A 313 -0.71 -7.69 -40.28
C ASP A 313 -0.95 -9.14 -39.85
N SER A 314 -1.44 -9.37 -38.63
CA SER A 314 -1.95 -10.67 -38.21
C SER A 314 -3.30 -10.96 -38.85
N SER A 315 -3.41 -12.12 -39.49
CA SER A 315 -4.62 -12.56 -40.19
C SER A 315 -5.33 -13.72 -39.46
N THR A 316 -4.60 -14.46 -38.64
CA THR A 316 -5.10 -15.62 -37.87
C THR A 316 -5.06 -15.38 -36.36
N GLU A 317 -5.88 -16.15 -35.61
CA GLU A 317 -5.85 -16.09 -34.14
C GLU A 317 -4.51 -16.56 -33.54
N GLN A 318 -3.82 -17.48 -34.22
CA GLN A 318 -2.49 -17.93 -33.78
C GLN A 318 -1.45 -16.82 -33.92
N GLU A 319 -1.49 -16.04 -35.01
CA GLU A 319 -0.61 -14.89 -35.22
C GLU A 319 -0.89 -13.79 -34.21
N LYS A 320 -2.18 -13.50 -33.95
CA LYS A 320 -2.59 -12.54 -32.92
C LYS A 320 -2.06 -12.94 -31.55
N TYR A 321 -2.30 -14.20 -31.15
CA TYR A 321 -1.83 -14.74 -29.89
C TYR A 321 -0.31 -14.67 -29.74
N PHE A 322 0.43 -15.01 -30.80
CA PHE A 322 1.89 -14.91 -30.81
C PHE A 322 2.36 -13.46 -30.56
N LEU A 323 1.81 -12.48 -31.27
CA LEU A 323 2.20 -11.08 -31.13
C LEU A 323 1.75 -10.47 -29.80
N ASP A 324 0.55 -10.80 -29.33
CA ASP A 324 0.05 -10.35 -28.03
C ASP A 324 0.99 -10.87 -26.91
N LEU A 325 1.35 -12.16 -26.95
CA LEU A 325 2.31 -12.75 -26.02
C LEU A 325 3.71 -12.12 -26.13
N LEU A 326 4.19 -11.83 -27.34
CA LEU A 326 5.46 -11.13 -27.56
C LEU A 326 5.45 -9.75 -26.89
N THR A 327 4.38 -8.97 -27.08
CA THR A 327 4.28 -7.64 -26.48
C THR A 327 4.23 -7.69 -24.94
N ASP A 328 3.55 -8.69 -24.38
CA ASP A 328 3.51 -8.92 -22.93
C ASP A 328 4.90 -9.25 -22.37
N ILE A 329 5.62 -10.17 -23.03
CA ILE A 329 6.96 -10.58 -22.59
C ILE A 329 7.96 -9.41 -22.74
N ILE A 330 7.90 -8.63 -23.83
CA ILE A 330 8.70 -7.41 -24.00
C ILE A 330 8.44 -6.45 -22.83
N GLY A 331 7.17 -6.20 -22.50
CA GLY A 331 6.78 -5.35 -21.37
C GLY A 331 7.40 -5.81 -20.05
N GLN A 332 7.30 -7.11 -19.75
CA GLN A 332 7.87 -7.71 -18.54
C GLN A 332 9.40 -7.66 -18.49
N LYS A 333 10.08 -7.91 -19.61
CA LYS A 333 11.54 -7.80 -19.72
C LYS A 333 12.00 -6.37 -19.49
N LEU A 334 11.29 -5.40 -20.07
CA LEU A 334 11.58 -3.98 -19.88
C LEU A 334 11.35 -3.51 -18.45
N VAL A 335 10.32 -3.98 -17.76
CA VAL A 335 10.11 -3.69 -16.33
C VAL A 335 11.34 -4.10 -15.53
N LYS A 336 11.87 -5.31 -15.78
CA LYS A 336 13.08 -5.83 -15.12
C LYS A 336 14.33 -5.04 -15.52
N ALA A 337 14.52 -4.81 -16.82
CA ALA A 337 15.70 -4.10 -17.34
C ALA A 337 15.78 -2.66 -16.81
N LEU A 338 14.63 -1.98 -16.69
CA LEU A 338 14.52 -0.65 -16.11
C LEU A 338 14.46 -0.64 -14.58
N SER A 339 14.49 -1.82 -13.94
CA SER A 339 14.39 -1.98 -12.49
C SER A 339 13.17 -1.26 -11.89
N ILE A 340 12.02 -1.35 -12.56
CA ILE A 340 10.77 -0.74 -12.09
C ILE A 340 10.18 -1.63 -10.99
N PRO A 341 10.15 -1.17 -9.72
CA PRO A 341 9.50 -1.92 -8.66
C PRO A 341 7.98 -1.97 -8.90
N LEU A 342 7.37 -3.14 -8.71
CA LEU A 342 5.93 -3.35 -8.94
C LEU A 342 5.12 -3.49 -7.63
N SER A 343 5.79 -3.43 -6.49
CA SER A 343 5.14 -3.60 -5.20
C SER A 343 5.85 -2.84 -4.07
N SER A 344 5.10 -2.58 -3.00
CA SER A 344 5.60 -1.98 -1.76
C SER A 344 6.69 -2.80 -1.06
N LYS A 345 6.84 -4.09 -1.42
CA LYS A 345 7.90 -4.98 -0.91
C LYS A 345 9.24 -4.72 -1.57
N GLU A 346 9.24 -4.24 -2.81
CA GLU A 346 10.45 -3.95 -3.58
C GLU A 346 10.94 -2.53 -3.31
N ASN A 347 10.02 -1.56 -3.26
CA ASN A 347 10.32 -0.17 -2.98
C ASN A 347 9.08 0.57 -2.45
N LYS A 348 9.27 1.64 -1.68
CA LYS A 348 8.17 2.51 -1.23
C LYS A 348 7.50 3.27 -2.39
N ALA A 349 8.26 3.58 -3.44
CA ALA A 349 7.74 4.13 -4.69
C ALA A 349 7.72 3.02 -5.74
N TYR A 350 6.55 2.67 -6.27
CA TYR A 350 6.39 1.55 -7.18
C TYR A 350 5.29 1.79 -8.22
N ALA A 351 5.38 1.05 -9.32
CA ALA A 351 4.41 1.11 -10.40
C ALA A 351 3.30 0.06 -10.20
N VAL A 352 2.08 0.40 -10.56
CA VAL A 352 0.91 -0.49 -10.51
C VAL A 352 0.38 -0.67 -11.94
N PRO A 353 0.51 -1.87 -12.52
CA PRO A 353 -0.04 -2.14 -13.84
C PRO A 353 -1.57 -2.17 -13.79
N THR A 354 -2.20 -1.54 -14.78
CA THR A 354 -3.67 -1.54 -15.00
C THR A 354 -3.98 -2.08 -16.40
N GLY A 355 -3.35 -3.19 -16.76
CA GLY A 355 -3.25 -3.69 -18.13
C GLY A 355 -1.91 -3.25 -18.75
N ASN A 356 -1.92 -2.72 -19.97
CA ASN A 356 -0.70 -2.22 -20.66
C ASN A 356 -0.33 -0.79 -20.24
N HIS A 357 -0.98 -0.27 -19.20
CA HIS A 357 -0.73 1.04 -18.61
C HIS A 357 -0.19 0.90 -17.19
N TYR A 358 0.61 1.89 -16.75
CA TYR A 358 1.18 1.94 -15.40
C TYR A 358 0.76 3.22 -14.70
N ASN A 359 0.24 3.08 -13.49
CA ASN A 359 0.15 4.18 -12.54
C ASN A 359 1.30 4.09 -11.54
N LEU A 360 1.49 5.12 -10.73
CA LEU A 360 2.48 5.12 -9.65
C LEU A 360 1.81 5.20 -8.29
N ILE A 361 2.40 4.51 -7.33
CA ILE A 361 2.18 4.74 -5.89
C ILE A 361 3.50 5.27 -5.34
N VAL A 362 3.47 6.47 -4.75
CA VAL A 362 4.66 7.11 -4.19
C VAL A 362 4.38 7.67 -2.80
N PRO A 363 5.37 7.75 -1.89
CA PRO A 363 5.22 8.51 -0.65
C PRO A 363 4.80 9.96 -0.92
N VAL A 364 3.99 10.56 -0.05
CA VAL A 364 3.54 11.95 -0.21
C VAL A 364 4.69 12.97 -0.24
N ASP A 365 5.85 12.62 0.32
CA ASP A 365 7.06 13.44 0.37
C ASP A 365 8.11 13.06 -0.69
N TYR A 366 7.73 12.23 -1.67
CA TYR A 366 8.66 11.59 -2.60
C TYR A 366 9.50 12.58 -3.42
N PHE A 367 8.87 13.64 -3.96
CA PHE A 367 9.56 14.65 -4.78
C PHE A 367 10.30 15.73 -3.96
N SER A 368 9.97 15.87 -2.68
CA SER A 368 10.59 16.86 -1.79
C SER A 368 11.94 16.40 -1.21
N LYS A 369 12.18 15.08 -1.12
CA LYS A 369 13.42 14.51 -0.55
C LYS A 369 14.68 14.77 -1.38
N THR A 370 14.53 15.14 -2.65
CA THR A 370 15.64 15.33 -3.60
C THR A 370 16.08 16.79 -3.78
N GLN A 371 15.46 17.76 -3.10
CA GLN A 371 15.89 19.16 -3.12
C GLN A 371 17.00 19.49 -2.10
N THR A 372 17.42 18.51 -1.29
CA THR A 372 18.44 18.67 -0.23
C THR A 372 19.77 17.96 -0.48
N MET A 373 20.06 17.58 -1.73
CA MET A 373 21.41 17.26 -2.20
C MET A 373 21.80 18.24 -3.29
#